data_AF-A0A6V7IAE0-F1
#
_entry.id   AF-A0A6V7IAE0-F1
#
_cell.length_a   1.000
_cell.length_b   1.000
_cell.length_c   1.000
_cell.angle_alpha   90.00
_cell.angle_beta   90.00
_cell.angle_gamma   90.00
#
_symmetry.space_group_name_H-M   'P 1'
#
loop_
_entity.id
_entity.type
_entity.pdbx_description
1 polymer ?
#
loop_
_entity_poly.entity_id
_entity_poly.type
_entity_poly.pdbx_seq_one_letter_code
_entity_poly.pdbx_strand_id
1 'polypeptide(L)'
;IIVCIAYYIGLPYWWEKSPASTVVLLIIGNWLLMNVCFNYYMGVNVPAGYPPQGGLIPEAVSICKKCIKPKPPRTHHCSICNRCVLKMDHHC
;
A
#
# COMPACT_ATOMS: atom_id res chain seq x y z
N ILE A 1 6.93 -12.38 14.48
CA ILE A 1 7.57 -12.36 15.82
C ILE A 1 6.64 -11.75 16.86
N ILE A 2 6.30 -10.45 16.78
CA ILE A 2 5.44 -9.77 17.77
C ILE A 2 4.07 -10.46 17.94
N VAL A 3 3.40 -10.78 16.83
CA VAL A 3 2.10 -11.49 16.85
C VAL A 3 2.23 -12.84 17.57
N CYS A 4 3.25 -13.63 17.24
CA CYS A 4 3.48 -14.93 17.90
C CYS A 4 3.65 -14.78 19.42
N ILE A 5 4.46 -13.81 19.87
CA ILE A 5 4.65 -13.54 21.31
C ILE A 5 3.33 -13.16 21.98
N ALA A 6 2.52 -12.32 21.34
CA ALA A 6 1.21 -11.92 21.85
C ALA A 6 0.27 -13.12 22.05
N TYR A 7 0.29 -14.09 21.13
CA TYR A 7 -0.54 -15.29 21.22
C TYR A 7 0.00 -16.38 22.17
N TYR A 8 1.32 -16.61 22.20
CA TYR A 8 1.90 -17.68 23.00
C TYR A 8 2.12 -17.30 24.47
N ILE A 9 2.38 -16.02 24.76
CA ILE A 9 2.69 -15.55 26.11
C ILE A 9 1.61 -14.59 26.61
N GLY A 10 1.22 -13.61 25.79
CA GLY A 10 0.25 -12.59 26.20
C GLY A 10 -1.15 -13.15 26.45
N LEU A 11 -1.66 -13.95 25.51
CA LEU A 11 -3.01 -14.51 25.58
C LEU A 11 -3.28 -15.32 26.86
N PRO A 12 -2.49 -16.34 27.23
CA PRO A 12 -2.75 -17.09 28.46
C PRO A 12 -2.66 -16.20 29.71
N TYR A 13 -1.68 -15.28 29.75
CA TYR A 13 -1.51 -14.35 30.87
C TYR A 13 -2.72 -13.43 31.09
N TRP A 14 -3.26 -12.84 30.03
CA TRP A 14 -4.40 -11.92 30.13
C TRP A 14 -5.74 -12.65 30.30
N TRP A 15 -5.84 -13.88 29.78
CA TRP A 15 -7.02 -14.73 29.95
C TRP A 15 -7.29 -15.02 31.44
N GLU A 16 -6.24 -15.29 32.23
CA GLU A 16 -6.38 -15.52 33.67
C GLU A 16 -6.76 -14.25 34.46
N LYS A 17 -6.38 -13.06 33.98
CA LYS A 17 -6.65 -11.78 34.65
C LYS A 17 -8.04 -11.24 34.35
N SER A 18 -8.44 -11.21 33.08
CA SER A 18 -9.74 -10.70 32.64
C SER A 18 -10.11 -11.29 31.27
N PRO A 19 -10.91 -12.38 31.25
CA PRO A 19 -11.34 -13.00 30.00
C PRO A 19 -12.13 -12.04 29.10
N ALA A 20 -13.02 -11.23 29.67
CA ALA A 20 -13.86 -10.31 28.91
C ALA A 20 -13.04 -9.25 28.16
N SER A 21 -12.10 -8.60 28.84
CA SER A 21 -11.19 -7.63 28.21
C SER A 21 -10.30 -8.30 27.16
N THR A 22 -9.85 -9.52 27.44
CA THR A 22 -9.00 -10.30 26.50
C THR A 22 -9.75 -10.63 25.21
N VAL A 23 -11.01 -11.05 25.29
CA VAL A 23 -11.85 -11.32 24.11
C VAL A 23 -12.05 -10.04 23.28
N VAL A 24 -12.34 -8.90 23.92
CA VAL A 24 -12.48 -7.61 23.23
C VAL A 24 -11.19 -7.22 22.50
N LEU A 25 -10.04 -7.34 23.18
CA LEU A 25 -8.73 -7.04 22.59
C LEU A 25 -8.37 -7.99 21.45
N LEU A 26 -8.72 -9.27 21.54
CA LEU A 26 -8.51 -10.22 20.45
C LEU A 26 -9.34 -9.86 19.22
N ILE A 27 -10.61 -9.51 19.39
CA ILE A 27 -11.49 -9.14 18.28
C ILE A 27 -10.91 -7.90 17.57
N ILE A 28 -10.63 -6.83 18.33
CA ILE A 28 -10.09 -5.58 17.78
C ILE A 28 -8.70 -5.81 17.17
N GLY A 29 -7.82 -6.54 17.86
CA GLY A 29 -6.46 -6.82 17.41
C GLY A 29 -6.41 -7.60 16.11
N ASN A 30 -7.26 -8.63 15.94
CA ASN A 30 -7.32 -9.39 14.70
C ASN A 30 -7.94 -8.59 13.55
N TRP A 31 -8.94 -7.75 13.84
CA TRP A 31 -9.50 -6.83 12.85
C TRP A 31 -8.42 -5.89 12.31
N LEU A 32 -7.62 -5.29 13.20
CA LEU A 32 -6.51 -4.42 12.81
C LEU A 32 -5.44 -5.20 12.04
N LEU A 33 -5.08 -6.41 12.48
CA LEU A 33 -4.11 -7.25 11.80
C LEU A 33 -4.56 -7.58 10.36
N MET A 34 -5.82 -7.96 10.16
CA MET A 34 -6.37 -8.17 8.81
C MET A 34 -6.27 -6.92 7.96
N ASN A 35 -6.61 -5.75 8.49
CA ASN A 35 -6.51 -4.48 7.76
C ASN A 35 -5.07 -4.14 7.38
N VAL A 36 -4.10 -4.33 8.28
CA VAL A 36 -2.68 -4.08 8.00
C VAL A 36 -2.20 -5.02 6.90
N CYS A 37 -2.48 -6.32 7.01
CA CYS A 37 -2.11 -7.30 5.99
C CYS A 37 -2.74 -6.99 4.63
N PHE A 38 -4.03 -6.64 4.60
CA PHE A 38 -4.73 -6.29 3.37
C PHE A 38 -4.15 -5.04 2.71
N ASN A 39 -3.99 -3.95 3.45
CA ASN A 39 -3.46 -2.69 2.90
C ASN A 39 -2.02 -2.85 2.43
N TYR A 40 -1.19 -3.59 3.17
CA TYR A 40 0.16 -3.91 2.75
C TYR A 40 0.17 -4.74 1.46
N TYR A 41 -0.64 -5.79 1.41
CA TYR A 41 -0.76 -6.63 0.22
C TYR A 41 -1.18 -5.82 -1.00
N MET A 42 -2.21 -4.98 -0.87
CA MET A 42 -2.67 -4.12 -1.96
C MET A 42 -1.60 -3.08 -2.34
N GLY A 43 -0.89 -2.50 -1.37
CA GLY A 43 0.19 -1.54 -1.64
C GLY A 43 1.35 -2.12 -2.45
N VAL A 44 1.66 -3.41 -2.27
CA VAL A 44 2.75 -4.09 -2.99
C VAL A 44 2.30 -4.68 -4.33
N ASN A 45 1.05 -5.15 -4.43
CA ASN A 45 0.59 -5.92 -5.59
C ASN A 45 -0.25 -5.11 -6.58
N VAL A 46 -0.87 -4.00 -6.17
CA VAL A 46 -1.63 -3.16 -7.10
C VAL A 46 -0.64 -2.42 -8.00
N PRO A 47 -0.70 -2.61 -9.33
CA PRO A 47 0.23 -1.96 -10.24
C PRO A 47 0.01 -0.45 -10.25
N ALA A 48 1.11 0.29 -10.37
CA ALA A 48 1.05 1.73 -10.43
C ALA A 48 0.25 2.24 -11.65
N GLY A 49 -0.39 3.41 -11.49
CA GLY A 49 -1.24 4.02 -12.52
C GLY A 49 -0.53 4.22 -13.86
N TYR A 50 -1.25 4.05 -14.96
CA TYR A 50 -0.75 4.27 -16.32
C TYR A 50 -1.23 5.62 -16.84
N PRO A 51 -0.39 6.39 -17.56
CA PRO A 51 -0.88 7.55 -18.30
C PRO A 51 -1.82 7.10 -19.42
N PRO A 52 -2.86 7.89 -19.77
CA PRO A 52 -3.77 7.57 -20.87
C PRO A 52 -3.01 7.38 -22.18
N GLN A 53 -3.33 6.31 -22.91
CA GLN A 53 -2.70 5.96 -24.19
C GLN A 53 -3.66 6.31 -25.32
N GLY A 54 -3.27 7.22 -26.22
CA GLY A 54 -3.99 7.44 -27.48
C GLY A 54 -5.08 8.51 -27.50
N GLY A 55 -5.10 9.45 -26.56
CA GLY A 55 -5.93 10.66 -26.64
C GLY A 55 -5.07 11.92 -26.77
N LEU A 56 -5.64 13.00 -27.32
CA LEU A 56 -5.09 14.35 -27.13
C LEU A 56 -5.01 14.59 -25.62
N ILE A 57 -3.80 14.62 -25.06
CA ILE A 57 -3.59 15.01 -23.66
C ILE A 57 -3.81 16.53 -23.66
N PRO A 58 -4.96 17.04 -23.17
CA PRO A 58 -5.33 18.44 -23.38
C PRO A 58 -4.33 19.40 -22.71
N GLU A 59 -3.63 18.90 -21.69
CA GLU A 59 -2.67 19.65 -20.88
C GLU A 59 -1.37 18.87 -20.67
N ALA A 60 -0.67 18.49 -21.75
CA ALA A 60 0.65 17.90 -21.60
C ALA A 60 1.64 18.97 -21.09
N VAL A 61 2.20 18.77 -19.88
CA VAL A 61 3.09 19.77 -19.25
C VAL A 61 4.53 19.66 -19.78
N SER A 62 4.94 18.47 -20.22
CA SER A 62 6.28 18.20 -20.75
C SER A 62 6.33 16.89 -21.52
N ILE A 63 7.47 16.56 -22.14
CA ILE A 63 7.71 15.26 -22.77
C ILE A 63 8.69 14.46 -21.91
N CYS A 64 8.40 13.18 -21.68
CA CYS A 64 9.36 12.27 -21.05
C CYS A 64 10.49 11.95 -22.03
N LYS A 65 11.74 12.34 -21.70
CA LYS A 65 12.92 12.09 -22.55
C LYS A 65 13.26 10.60 -22.74
N LYS A 66 12.85 9.73 -21.80
CA LYS A 66 13.13 8.28 -21.88
C LYS A 66 12.05 7.52 -22.65
N CYS A 67 10.78 7.85 -22.42
CA CYS A 67 9.66 7.19 -23.09
C CYS A 67 9.25 7.84 -24.42
N ILE A 68 9.74 9.05 -24.72
CA ILE A 68 9.39 9.86 -25.91
C ILE A 68 7.86 10.02 -26.06
N LYS A 69 7.18 10.31 -24.94
CA LYS A 69 5.72 10.48 -24.87
C LYS A 69 5.37 11.75 -24.09
N PRO A 70 4.28 12.46 -24.44
CA PRO A 70 3.81 13.59 -23.67
C PRO A 70 3.41 13.13 -22.25
N LYS A 71 3.73 13.97 -21.28
CA LYS A 71 3.58 13.72 -19.85
C LYS A 71 2.35 14.48 -19.35
N PRO A 72 1.27 13.78 -18.95
CA PRO A 72 0.15 14.43 -18.28
C PRO A 72 0.60 15.08 -16.96
N PRO A 73 -0.16 16.03 -16.41
CA PRO A 73 0.14 16.66 -15.14
C PRO A 73 0.32 15.61 -14.02
N ARG A 74 1.30 15.83 -13.13
CA ARG A 74 1.67 14.92 -12.02
C ARG A 74 2.09 13.50 -12.40
N THR A 75 2.32 13.21 -13.68
CA THR A 75 3.00 11.96 -14.07
C THR A 75 4.48 12.08 -13.75
N HIS A 76 5.20 11.02 -13.41
CA HIS A 76 6.68 10.99 -13.35
C HIS A 76 7.23 9.70 -13.99
N HIS A 77 8.45 9.74 -14.51
CA HIS A 77 9.12 8.55 -15.03
C HIS A 77 9.88 7.87 -13.90
N CYS A 78 9.50 6.64 -13.58
CA CYS A 78 10.24 5.80 -12.65
C CYS A 78 11.35 5.07 -13.41
N SER A 79 12.62 5.30 -13.03
CA SER A 79 13.76 4.61 -13.62
C SER A 79 13.81 3.12 -13.26
N ILE A 80 13.28 2.75 -12.09
CA ILE A 80 13.26 1.37 -11.59
C ILE A 80 12.22 0.55 -12.35
N CYS A 81 10.98 1.06 -12.46
CA CYS A 81 9.93 0.42 -13.26
C CYS A 81 10.07 0.63 -14.77
N ASN A 82 11.01 1.49 -15.20
CA ASN A 82 11.27 1.90 -16.59
C ASN A 82 10.02 2.38 -17.36
N ARG A 83 9.16 3.16 -16.70
CA ARG A 83 7.91 3.68 -17.29
C ARG A 83 7.43 4.95 -16.64
N CYS A 84 6.58 5.70 -17.36
CA CYS A 84 5.81 6.79 -16.78
C CYS A 84 4.66 6.26 -15.92
N VAL A 85 4.52 6.82 -14.73
CA VAL A 85 3.49 6.51 -13.74
C VAL A 85 2.68 7.77 -13.45
N LEU A 86 1.36 7.67 -13.54
CA LEU A 86 0.42 8.77 -13.29
C LEU A 86 0.30 9.05 -11.79
N LYS A 87 0.32 10.32 -11.36
CA LYS A 87 0.30 10.73 -9.94
C LYS A 87 1.35 9.99 -9.10
N MET A 88 2.56 9.89 -9.62
CA MET A 88 3.64 9.19 -8.94
C MET A 88 4.23 10.06 -7.83
N ASP A 89 4.23 9.55 -6.61
CA ASP A 89 4.96 10.15 -5.48
C ASP A 89 6.42 9.68 -5.49
N HIS A 90 6.64 8.39 -5.25
CA HIS A 90 7.95 7.74 -5.28
C HIS A 90 7.82 6.25 -5.61
N HIS A 91 8.93 5.61 -5.96
CA HIS A 91 9.02 4.15 -5.95
C HIS A 91 9.47 3.75 -4.55
N CYS A 92 8.67 2.93 -3.87
CA CYS A 92 9.00 2.37 -2.56
C CYS A 92 10.17 1.40 -2.69
#